data_AF-A0A3D8YD35-F1
#
_entry.id   AF-A0A3D8YD35-F1
#
_cell.length_a   1.000
_cell.length_b   1.000
_cell.length_c   1.000
_cell.angle_alpha   90.00
_cell.angle_beta   90.00
_cell.angle_gamma   90.00
#
_symmetry.space_group_name_H-M   'P 1'
#
loop_
_entity.id
_entity.type
_entity.pdbx_description
1 polymer ?
#
loop_
_entity_poly.entity_id
_entity_poly.type
_entity_poly.pdbx_seq_one_letter_code
_entity_poly.pdbx_strand_id
1 'polypeptide(L)' 'MESLTVLTMLGLGGQEIFLVALFVLLFFGAKKIPELMRGLGQGINEFKNATKDVKENIEKSMEDPK' A
#
# COMPACT_ATOMS: atom_id res chain seq x y z
N MET A 1 0.74 25.84 -26.49
CA MET A 1 0.33 24.42 -26.62
C MET A 1 0.65 23.64 -25.35
N GLU A 2 1.88 23.71 -24.83
CA GLU A 2 2.27 23.18 -23.50
C GLU A 2 1.28 23.50 -22.37
N SER A 3 0.88 24.77 -22.21
CA SER A 3 -0.02 25.22 -21.14
C SER A 3 -1.44 24.66 -21.26
N LEU A 4 -1.89 24.34 -22.48
CA LEU A 4 -3.22 23.79 -22.74
C LEU A 4 -3.25 22.28 -22.45
N THR A 5 -2.14 21.58 -22.73
CA THR A 5 -1.94 20.17 -22.38
C THR A 5 -1.83 19.98 -20.87
N VAL A 6 -1.17 20.90 -20.16
CA VAL A 6 -1.15 20.90 -18.69
C VAL A 6 -2.55 21.12 -18.13
N LEU A 7 -3.33 22.04 -18.71
CA LEU A 7 -4.71 22.29 -18.29
C LEU A 7 -5.64 21.09 -18.53
N THR A 8 -5.46 20.34 -19.61
CA THR A 8 -6.28 19.13 -19.88
C THR A 8 -5.86 17.92 -19.06
N MET A 9 -4.56 17.70 -18.81
CA MET A 9 -4.08 16.68 -17.87
C MET A 9 -4.52 16.97 -16.43
N LEU A 10 -4.50 18.24 -16.02
CA LEU A 10 -5.04 18.66 -14.72
C LEU A 10 -6.57 18.62 -14.70
N GLY A 11 -7.24 18.89 -15.83
CA GLY A 11 -8.71 19.03 -15.89
C GLY A 11 -9.50 17.72 -16.04
N LEU A 12 -8.91 16.62 -16.50
CA LEU A 12 -9.64 15.36 -16.84
C LEU A 12 -9.20 14.12 -16.05
N GLY A 13 -8.33 14.27 -15.04
CA GLY A 13 -7.95 13.15 -14.18
C GLY A 13 -7.17 13.59 -12.94
N GLY A 14 -6.28 14.58 -13.08
CA GLY A 14 -5.55 15.15 -11.96
C GLY A 14 -6.45 15.85 -10.94
N GLN A 15 -7.38 16.70 -11.40
CA GLN A 15 -8.30 17.44 -10.52
C GLN A 15 -9.25 16.52 -9.77
N GLU A 16 -9.84 15.53 -10.44
CA GLU A 16 -10.83 14.65 -9.83
C GLU A 16 -10.19 13.80 -8.73
N ILE A 17 -9.01 13.24 -9.00
CA ILE A 17 -8.23 12.50 -7.99
C ILE A 17 -7.85 13.42 -6.84
N PHE A 18 -7.40 14.65 -7.12
CA PHE A 18 -7.06 15.61 -6.07
C PHE A 18 -8.27 15.96 -5.19
N LEU A 19 -9.45 16.14 -5.79
CA LEU A 19 -10.69 16.44 -5.08
C LEU A 19 -11.11 15.26 -4.19
N VAL A 20 -11.07 14.03 -4.71
CA VAL A 20 -11.35 12.81 -3.93
C VAL A 20 -10.35 12.65 -2.79
N ALA A 21 -9.05 12.85 -3.05
CA ALA A 21 -8.02 12.78 -2.03
C ALA A 21 -8.26 13.83 -0.93
N LEU A 22 -8.66 15.05 -1.30
CA LEU A 22 -9.00 16.12 -0.34
C LEU A 22 -10.22 15.74 0.51
N PHE A 23 -11.26 15.17 -0.10
CA PHE A 23 -12.42 14.63 0.63
C PHE A 23 -11.98 13.57 1.64
N VAL A 24 -11.25 12.55 1.19
CA VAL A 24 -10.72 11.50 2.09
C VAL A 24 -9.87 12.12 3.21
N LEU A 25 -9.04 13.12 2.91
CA LEU A 25 -8.22 13.80 3.91
C LEU A 25 -9.03 14.58 4.94
N LEU A 26 -10.15 15.18 4.55
CA LEU A 26 -11.04 15.91 5.46
C LEU A 26 -11.82 14.95 6.38
N PHE A 27 -12.31 13.83 5.83
CA PHE A 27 -13.09 12.85 6.59
C PHE A 27 -12.23 11.98 7.50
N PHE A 28 -11.09 11.49 7.00
CA PHE A 28 -10.21 10.59 7.75
C PHE A 28 -9.08 11.34 8.47
N GLY A 29 -8.71 12.53 8.01
CA GLY A 29 -7.58 13.30 8.55
C GLY A 29 -6.24 12.88 7.94
N ALA A 30 -5.35 13.86 7.75
CA ALA A 30 -4.02 13.65 7.16
C ALA A 30 -3.12 12.67 7.93
N LYS A 31 -3.37 12.47 9.23
CA LYS A 31 -2.61 11.54 10.06
C LYS A 31 -3.06 10.09 9.93
N LYS A 32 -4.33 9.83 9.57
CA LYS A 32 -4.87 8.46 9.54
C LYS A 32 -4.37 7.65 8.35
N ILE A 33 -4.16 8.25 7.19
CA ILE A 33 -3.63 7.52 6.03
C ILE A 33 -2.22 6.95 6.30
N PRO A 34 -1.23 7.74 6.78
CA PRO A 34 0.09 7.21 7.13
C PRO A 34 0.05 6.18 8.27
N GLU A 35 -0.82 6.38 9.26
CA GLU A 35 -0.99 5.46 10.39
C GLU A 35 -1.50 4.09 9.93
N LEU A 36 -2.53 4.08 9.06
CA LEU A 36 -3.06 2.86 8.44
C LEU A 36 -2.03 2.16 7.55
N MET A 37 -1.30 2.92 6.72
CA MET A 37 -0.22 2.38 5.87
C MET A 37 0.88 1.72 6.71
N ARG A 38 1.28 2.34 7.82
CA ARG A 38 2.30 1.77 8.73
C ARG A 38 1.80 0.48 9.38
N GLY A 39 0.56 0.46 9.89
CA GLY A 39 -0.03 -0.73 10.48
C GLY A 39 -0.17 -1.88 9.48
N LEU A 40 -0.68 -1.58 8.27
CA LEU A 40 -0.78 -2.56 7.18
C LEU A 40 0.61 -3.08 6.77
N GLY A 41 1.60 -2.19 6.63
CA GLY A 41 2.96 -2.58 6.27
C GLY A 41 3.63 -3.47 7.31
N GLN A 42 3.42 -3.18 8.59
CA GLN A 42 3.88 -4.03 9.70
C GLN A 42 3.20 -5.41 9.66
N GLY A 43 1.87 -5.45 9.51
CA GLY A 43 1.12 -6.71 9.41
C GLY A 43 1.55 -7.57 8.22
N ILE A 44 1.76 -6.96 7.05
CA ILE A 44 2.26 -7.69 5.86
C ILE A 44 3.66 -8.25 6.12
N ASN A 45 4.54 -7.49 6.78
CA ASN A 45 5.90 -7.92 7.08
C ASN A 45 5.91 -9.09 8.08
N GLU A 46 5.12 -9.01 9.15
CA GLU A 46 4.96 -10.08 10.14
C GLU A 46 4.38 -11.34 9.50
N PHE A 47 3.33 -11.20 8.68
CA PHE A 47 2.73 -12.31 7.95
C PHE A 47 3.74 -13.01 7.02
N LYS A 48 4.54 -12.23 6.30
CA LYS A 48 5.59 -12.77 5.41
C LYS A 48 6.66 -13.53 6.19
N ASN A 49 7.09 -13.02 7.34
CA ASN A 49 8.10 -13.68 8.17
C ASN A 49 7.57 -14.99 8.75
N ALA A 50 6.38 -14.98 9.34
CA ALA A 50 5.74 -16.19 9.86
C ALA A 50 5.57 -17.27 8.76
N THR A 51 5.15 -16.86 7.56
CA THR A 51 5.01 -17.79 6.43
C THR A 51 6.35 -18.37 6.00
N LYS A 52 7.43 -17.57 6.02
CA LYS A 52 8.78 -18.03 5.68
C LYS A 52 9.29 -19.05 6.70
N ASP A 53 9.14 -18.76 7.99
CA ASP A 53 9.57 -19.67 9.06
C ASP A 53 8.82 -21.00 8.98
N VAL A 54 7.50 -20.97 8.75
CA VAL A 54 6.70 -22.18 8.54
C VAL A 54 7.21 -22.98 7.35
N LYS A 55 7.47 -22.32 6.21
CA LYS A 55 7.99 -22.98 5.01
C LYS A 55 9.35 -23.65 5.27
N GLU A 56 10.27 -22.95 5.90
CA GLU A 56 11.62 -23.48 6.21
C GLU A 56 11.57 -24.67 7.17
N ASN A 57 10.68 -24.64 8.17
CA ASN A 57 10.49 -25.75 9.10
C ASN A 57 9.87 -26.97 8.43
N ILE A 58 8.93 -26.77 7.51
CA ILE A 58 8.32 -27.86 6.72
C ILE A 58 9.37 -28.50 5.81
N GLU A 59 10.16 -27.69 5.08
CA GLU A 59 11.24 -28.18 4.20
C GLU A 59 12.27 -28.98 5.00
N LYS A 60 12.74 -28.48 6.14
CA LYS A 60 13.67 -29.19 7.04
C LYS A 60 13.10 -30.49 7.61
N SER A 61 11.79 -30.55 7.87
CA SER A 61 11.14 -31.75 8.39
C SER A 61 10.91 -32.83 7.32
N MET A 62 10.95 -32.46 6.04
CA MET A 62 10.78 -33.38 4.90
C MET A 62 12.13 -33.87 4.33
N GLU A 63 13.23 -33.20 4.64
CA GLU A 63 14.58 -33.52 4.13
C GLU A 63 15.35 -34.53 4.99
N ASP A 64 14.71 -35.16 6.00
CA ASP A 64 15.31 -36.24 6.80
C ASP A 64 14.60 -37.60 6.56
N PRO A 65 14.85 -38.27 5.41
CA PRO A 65 14.68 -39.71 5.29
C PRO A 65 16.02 -40.39 5.59
N LYS A 66 16.22 -40.82 6.84
CA LYS A 66 17.17 -41.91 7.15
C LYS A 66 16.45 -43.24 7.17
#